data_AF-A0A959BG95-F1
#
_entry.id   AF-A0A959BG95-F1
#
_cell.length_a   1.000
_cell.length_b   1.000
_cell.length_c   1.000
_cell.angle_alpha   90.00
_cell.angle_beta   90.00
_cell.angle_gamma   90.00
#
_symmetry.space_group_name_H-M   'P 1'
#
loop_
_entity.id
_entity.type
_entity.pdbx_description
1 polymer ?
#
loop_
_entity_poly.entity_id
_entity_poly.type
_entity_poly.pdbx_seq_one_letter_code
_entity_poly.pdbx_strand_id
1 'polypeptide(L)' 'MKPPSFQEGHISQLPALQFLQDLGFTYLSPEETLQLRGGKTSAVLLESMLEEQLRKDHPQYRANEGAQRLH' A
#
# COMPACT_ATOMS: atom_id res chain seq x y z
N MET A 1 17.18 -11.15 37.22
CA MET A 1 16.10 -10.72 36.30
C MET A 1 16.75 -10.17 35.04
N LYS A 2 16.31 -10.58 33.84
CA LYS A 2 16.73 -9.92 32.59
C LYS A 2 16.01 -8.57 32.51
N PRO A 3 16.70 -7.47 32.18
CA PRO A 3 16.02 -6.19 31.95
C PRO A 3 15.02 -6.33 30.79
N PRO A 4 13.86 -5.67 30.84
CA PRO A 4 12.94 -5.66 29.70
C PRO A 4 13.69 -5.13 28.48
N SER A 5 13.56 -5.85 27.36
CA SER A 5 14.20 -5.46 26.10
C SER A 5 13.48 -4.23 25.54
N PHE A 6 14.05 -3.05 25.76
CA PHE A 6 13.61 -1.76 25.19
C PHE A 6 14.02 -1.61 23.72
N GLN A 7 13.85 -2.65 22.90
CA GLN A 7 14.01 -2.51 21.46
C GLN A 7 12.82 -1.72 20.92
N GLU A 8 12.98 -0.40 20.89
CA GLU A 8 12.00 0.63 20.50
C GLU A 8 11.21 0.26 19.24
N GLY A 9 11.85 -0.43 18.30
CA GLY A 9 11.22 -0.95 17.09
C GLY A 9 10.02 -1.88 17.35
N HIS A 10 10.10 -2.82 18.29
CA HIS A 10 9.01 -3.80 18.50
C HIS A 10 7.85 -3.23 19.34
N ILE A 11 8.13 -2.28 20.21
CA ILE A 11 7.14 -1.69 21.12
C ILE A 11 6.31 -0.62 20.38
N SER A 12 6.91 0.09 19.43
CA SER A 12 6.26 1.20 18.71
C SER A 12 5.54 0.78 17.42
N GLN A 13 5.78 -0.42 16.89
CA GLN A 13 5.18 -0.88 15.63
C GLN A 13 3.65 -0.99 15.69
N LEU A 14 3.11 -1.70 16.69
CA LEU A 14 1.66 -1.87 16.82
C LEU A 14 0.93 -0.55 17.11
N PRO A 15 1.43 0.31 18.03
CA PRO A 15 0.85 1.64 18.22
C PRO A 15 0.88 2.51 16.95
N ALA A 16 1.96 2.48 16.18
CA ALA A 16 2.06 3.26 14.94
C ALA A 16 1.07 2.76 13.87
N LEU A 17 0.91 1.44 13.72
CA LEU A 17 -0.08 0.86 12.81
C LEU A 17 -1.51 1.25 13.20
N GLN A 18 -1.84 1.15 14.48
CA GLN A 18 -3.16 1.56 14.99
C GLN A 18 -3.42 3.04 14.72
N PHE A 19 -2.44 3.90 15.01
CA PHE A 19 -2.55 5.33 14.75
C PHE A 19 -2.83 5.66 13.28
N LEU A 20 -2.15 4.98 12.35
CA LEU A 20 -2.39 5.16 10.91
C LEU A 20 -3.78 4.65 10.52
N GLN A 21 -4.24 3.53 11.06
CA GLN A 21 -5.59 3.03 10.81
C GLN A 21 -6.66 4.01 11.31
N ASP A 22 -6.45 4.64 12.47
CA ASP A 22 -7.36 5.65 13.03
C ASP A 22 -7.42 6.92 12.16
N LEU A 23 -6.36 7.23 11.41
CA LEU A 23 -6.33 8.30 10.41
C LEU A 23 -6.98 7.91 9.06
N GLY A 24 -7.45 6.67 8.93
CA GLY A 24 -8.09 6.16 7.71
C GLY A 24 -7.14 5.48 6.72
N PHE A 25 -5.88 5.23 7.10
CA PHE A 25 -4.99 4.42 6.25
C PHE A 25 -5.36 2.94 6.34
N THR A 26 -5.38 2.28 5.19
CA THR A 26 -5.60 0.83 5.12
C THR A 26 -4.27 0.10 5.20
N TYR A 27 -4.14 -0.82 6.16
CA TYR A 27 -2.98 -1.70 6.24
C TYR A 27 -3.07 -2.77 5.14
N LEU A 28 -1.96 -2.97 4.43
CA LEU A 28 -1.77 -4.10 3.53
C LEU A 28 -0.66 -4.97 4.11
N SER A 29 -0.93 -6.26 4.22
CA SER A 29 0.10 -7.24 4.56
C SER A 29 1.17 -7.30 3.46
N PRO A 30 2.36 -7.83 3.77
CA PRO A 30 3.40 -8.04 2.76
C PRO A 30 2.93 -8.92 1.58
N GLU A 31 2.07 -9.91 1.85
CA GLU A 31 1.50 -10.79 0.83
C GLU A 31 0.54 -10.04 -0.10
N GLU A 32 -0.41 -9.28 0.45
CA GLU A 32 -1.33 -8.45 -0.34
C GLU A 32 -0.56 -7.41 -1.16
N THR A 33 0.44 -6.77 -0.57
CA THR A 33 1.30 -5.81 -1.25
C THR A 33 2.03 -6.45 -2.42
N LEU A 34 2.56 -7.67 -2.24
CA LEU A 34 3.25 -8.40 -3.30
C LEU A 34 2.29 -8.83 -4.41
N GLN A 35 1.09 -9.28 -4.06
CA GLN A 35 0.05 -9.63 -5.03
C GLN A 35 -0.36 -8.42 -5.87
N LEU A 36 -0.58 -7.26 -5.23
CA LEU A 36 -0.91 -5.99 -5.90
C LEU A 36 0.23 -5.45 -6.78
N ARG A 37 1.47 -5.90 -6.54
CA ARG A 37 2.65 -5.63 -7.38
C ARG A 37 2.85 -6.65 -8.51
N GLY A 38 1.87 -7.53 -8.74
CA GLY A 38 1.96 -8.60 -9.74
C GLY A 38 3.03 -9.64 -9.40
N GLY A 39 3.31 -9.87 -8.11
CA GLY A 39 4.31 -10.82 -7.64
C GLY A 39 5.76 -10.33 -7.74
N LYS A 40 5.99 -9.07 -8.15
CA LYS A 40 7.34 -8.53 -8.38
C LYS A 40 7.81 -7.71 -7.18
N THR A 41 8.88 -8.16 -6.53
CA THR A 41 9.50 -7.41 -5.41
C THR A 41 10.18 -6.12 -5.86
N SER A 42 10.58 -6.03 -7.13
CA SER A 42 11.15 -4.82 -7.74
C SER A 42 10.09 -3.76 -8.09
N ALA A 43 8.81 -4.15 -8.19
CA ALA A 43 7.74 -3.20 -8.44
C ALA A 43 7.43 -2.42 -7.15
N VAL A 44 7.31 -1.10 -7.27
CA VAL A 44 7.05 -0.20 -6.15
C VAL A 44 5.60 0.28 -6.15
N LEU A 45 4.97 0.35 -7.32
CA LEU A 45 3.64 0.88 -7.51
C LEU A 45 2.56 -0.21 -7.33
N LEU A 46 1.43 0.18 -6.75
CA LEU A 46 0.20 -0.62 -6.68
C LEU A 46 -0.76 -0.13 -7.77
N GLU A 47 -0.53 -0.57 -9.01
CA GLU A 47 -1.16 0.01 -10.21
C GLU A 47 -2.68 0.04 -10.13
N SER A 48 -3.33 -1.07 -9.74
CA SER A 48 -4.80 -1.13 -9.63
C SER A 48 -5.36 -0.17 -8.58
N MET A 49 -4.65 0.01 -7.45
CA MET A 49 -5.08 0.97 -6.42
C MET A 49 -4.90 2.41 -6.90
N LEU A 50 -3.78 2.70 -7.58
CA LEU A 50 -3.55 4.03 -8.15
C LEU A 50 -4.61 4.38 -9.20
N GLU A 51 -4.92 3.45 -10.10
CA GLU A 51 -5.95 3.61 -11.13
C GLU A 51 -7.31 3.94 -10.50
N GLU A 52 -7.71 3.20 -9.46
CA GLU A 52 -8.96 3.44 -8.75
C GLU A 52 -9.00 4.84 -8.12
N GLN A 53 -7.92 5.26 -7.44
CA GLN A 53 -7.84 6.60 -6.84
C GLN A 53 -7.83 7.70 -7.90
N LEU A 54 -7.08 7.55 -8.98
CA LEU A 54 -7.08 8.53 -10.09
C LEU A 54 -8.47 8.67 -10.70
N ARG A 55 -9.18 7.56 -10.89
CA ARG A 55 -10.55 7.57 -11.43
C ARG A 55 -11.54 8.26 -10.49
N LYS A 56 -11.33 8.13 -9.18
CA LYS A 56 -12.18 8.72 -8.13
C LYS A 56 -11.93 10.22 -7.98
N ASP A 57 -10.68 10.64 -7.85
CA ASP A 57 -10.32 11.99 -7.45
C ASP A 57 -9.98 12.92 -8.64
N HIS A 58 -9.62 12.33 -9.78
CA HIS A 58 -9.20 13.06 -10.98
C HIS A 58 -9.89 12.52 -12.25
N PRO A 59 -11.21 12.75 -12.40
CA PRO A 59 -12.03 12.14 -13.46
C PRO A 59 -11.56 12.44 -14.89
N GLN A 60 -10.77 13.49 -15.11
CA GLN A 60 -10.14 13.80 -16.40
C GLN A 60 -9.14 12.74 -16.88
N TYR A 61 -8.60 11.90 -15.99
CA TYR A 61 -7.70 10.79 -16.36
C TYR A 61 -8.45 9.50 -16.72
N ARG A 62 -9.78 9.51 -16.73
CA ARG A 62 -10.63 8.35 -17.06
C ARG A 62 -10.48 7.85 -18.51
N ALA A 63 -9.87 8.63 -19.41
CA ALA A 63 -9.83 8.35 -20.84
C ALA A 63 -8.39 8.14 -21.33
N ASN A 64 -7.79 6.97 -21.06
CA ASN A 64 -6.63 6.47 -21.81
C ASN A 64 -6.52 4.93 -21.85
N GLU A 65 -7.56 4.18 -21.47
CA GLU A 65 -7.50 2.71 -21.34
C GLU A 65 -7.71 1.94 -22.66
N GLY A 66 -7.80 2.63 -23.80
CA GLY A 66 -8.03 2.01 -25.11
C GLY A 66 -6.80 1.81 -25.99
N ALA A 67 -5.64 2.42 -25.68
CA ALA A 67 -4.58 2.59 -26.68
C ALA A 67 -3.37 1.63 -26.59
N GLN A 68 -3.31 0.72 -25.60
CA GLN A 68 -2.09 -0.10 -25.39
C GLN A 68 -2.32 -1.62 -25.26
N ARG A 69 -3.51 -2.14 -25.60
CA ARG A 69 -3.74 -3.59 -25.74
C ARG A 69 -3.64 -4.11 -27.19
N LEU A 70 -2.96 -3.38 -28.06
CA LEU A 70 -2.55 -3.87 -29.38
C LEU A 70 -1.10 -3.44 -29.61
N HIS A 71 -0.14 -4.25 -29.17
CA HIS A 71 1.11 -4.56 -29.87
C HIS A 71 1.85 -5.69 -29.15
#